data_AF-A0A0D6LJW4-F1
#
_entry.id   AF-A0A0D6LJW4-F1
#
_cell.length_a   1.000
_cell.length_b   1.000
_cell.length_c   1.000
_cell.angle_alpha   90.00
_cell.angle_beta   90.00
_cell.angle_gamma   90.00
#
_symmetry.space_group_name_H-M   'P 1'
#
loop_
_entity.id
_entity.type
_entity.pdbx_description
1 polymer ?
#
loop_
_entity_poly.entity_id
_entity_poly.type
_entity_poly.pdbx_seq_one_letter_code
_entity_poly.pdbx_strand_id
1 'polypeptide(L)'
;MIAKNLPTGAMSGRKIAAATVQNRTQTPFWTWVRNKLLAVDRQKITPPPGLPTPDGKAVYHNPLRFPKTQSARPGSADPPTLPGGVHHKLAENYYYTRDGRREVLPPKPLYAADSHAVQFGTFTGEQLAREQAVQVNKGPGENFGLEAPTPGFGFEWRRSRDTELDTQKNDPDFENMERFDRFTSSK
;
A
#
# COMPACT_ATOMS: atom_id res chain seq x y z
N MET A 1 -16.54 -37.44 -1.63
CA MET A 1 -15.76 -36.25 -1.22
C MET A 1 -14.40 -36.73 -0.75
N ILE A 2 -13.30 -36.32 -1.38
CA ILE A 2 -11.94 -36.70 -0.95
C ILE A 2 -11.28 -35.43 -0.41
N ALA A 3 -11.11 -35.37 0.92
CA ALA A 3 -10.35 -34.31 1.55
C ALA A 3 -8.87 -34.49 1.21
N LYS A 4 -8.33 -33.59 0.37
CA LYS A 4 -6.88 -33.51 0.16
C LYS A 4 -6.28 -32.84 1.39
N ASN A 5 -5.57 -33.62 2.21
CA ASN A 5 -4.76 -33.09 3.30
C ASN A 5 -3.81 -32.02 2.73
N LEU A 6 -3.93 -30.77 3.21
CA LEU A 6 -2.91 -29.77 2.92
C LEU A 6 -1.59 -30.23 3.54
N PRO A 7 -0.45 -30.15 2.83
CA PRO A 7 0.85 -30.40 3.44
C PRO A 7 1.11 -29.35 4.52
N THR A 8 1.08 -29.78 5.78
CA THR A 8 1.42 -28.98 6.94
C THR A 8 2.88 -28.56 6.87
N GLY A 9 3.12 -27.26 6.76
CA GLY A 9 4.46 -26.67 6.72
C GLY A 9 4.91 -26.35 5.30
N ALA A 10 4.69 -25.10 4.88
CA ALA A 10 5.56 -24.48 3.88
C ALA A 10 6.97 -24.42 4.48
N MET A 11 7.82 -25.39 4.12
CA MET A 11 9.19 -25.50 4.61
C MET A 11 9.92 -24.18 4.32
N SER A 12 10.30 -23.46 5.37
CA SER A 12 11.16 -22.28 5.24
C SER A 12 12.42 -22.70 4.50
N GLY A 13 12.65 -22.11 3.32
CA GLY A 13 13.71 -22.54 2.41
C GLY A 13 15.06 -22.69 3.12
N ARG A 14 15.80 -23.75 2.76
CA ARG A 14 17.04 -24.20 3.40
C ARG A 14 17.89 -23.01 3.87
N LYS A 15 18.25 -22.97 5.15
CA LYS A 15 19.11 -21.93 5.74
C LYS A 15 20.59 -22.22 5.46
N ILE A 16 21.47 -21.21 5.56
CA ILE A 16 22.93 -21.43 5.40
C ILE A 16 23.46 -22.37 6.49
N ALA A 17 22.91 -22.28 7.70
CA ALA A 17 23.28 -23.13 8.83
C ALA A 17 22.04 -23.55 9.64
N ALA A 18 22.17 -24.65 10.40
CA ALA A 18 21.15 -25.12 11.33
C ALA A 18 20.89 -24.10 12.45
N ALA A 19 19.67 -24.10 13.01
CA ALA A 19 19.27 -23.20 14.10
C ALA A 19 20.12 -23.35 15.38
N THR A 20 20.69 -24.55 15.57
CA THR A 20 21.61 -24.92 16.66
C THR A 20 22.96 -24.22 16.61
N VAL A 21 23.38 -23.70 15.45
CA VAL A 21 24.64 -22.95 15.34
C VAL A 21 24.56 -21.68 16.19
N GLN A 22 25.53 -21.47 17.07
CA GLN A 22 25.58 -20.25 17.86
C GLN A 22 26.09 -19.09 17.02
N ASN A 23 25.39 -17.95 17.10
CA ASN A 23 25.84 -16.74 16.43
C ASN A 23 27.04 -16.17 17.18
N ARG A 24 28.01 -15.60 16.45
CA ARG A 24 29.09 -14.82 17.09
C ARG A 24 28.49 -13.60 17.79
N THR A 25 28.57 -13.57 19.11
CA THR A 25 28.15 -12.46 19.96
C THR A 25 29.36 -11.78 20.61
N GLN A 26 29.17 -10.58 21.14
CA GLN A 26 30.15 -9.95 22.03
C GLN A 26 30.10 -10.64 23.41
N THR A 27 31.17 -10.52 24.21
CA THR A 27 31.19 -11.07 25.57
C THR A 27 30.04 -10.52 26.43
N PRO A 28 29.63 -11.22 27.51
CA PRO A 28 28.52 -10.75 28.36
C PRO A 28 28.70 -9.32 28.86
N PHE A 29 29.92 -8.93 29.24
CA PHE A 29 30.26 -7.55 29.64
C PHE A 29 29.96 -6.54 28.53
N TRP A 30 30.50 -6.73 27.31
CA TRP A 30 30.25 -5.82 26.19
C TRP A 30 28.78 -5.81 25.74
N THR A 31 28.08 -6.94 25.90
CA THR A 31 26.63 -7.02 25.70
C THR A 31 25.86 -6.19 26.72
N TRP A 32 26.25 -6.23 27.99
CA TRP A 32 25.69 -5.37 29.05
C TRP A 32 25.97 -3.89 28.78
N VAL A 33 27.21 -3.51 28.46
CA VAL A 33 27.58 -2.11 28.11
C VAL A 33 26.74 -1.61 26.94
N ARG A 34 26.65 -2.39 25.86
CA ARG A 34 25.84 -2.05 24.67
C ARG A 34 24.37 -1.84 25.03
N ASN A 35 23.76 -2.78 25.77
CA ASN A 35 22.35 -2.69 26.13
C ASN A 35 22.06 -1.50 27.06
N LYS A 36 23.00 -1.13 27.94
CA LYS A 36 22.90 0.06 28.79
C LYS A 36 23.02 1.36 27.99
N LEU A 37 24.01 1.48 27.11
CA LEU A 37 24.19 2.66 26.25
C LEU A 37 23.03 2.84 25.27
N LEU A 38 22.56 1.74 24.64
CA LEU A 38 21.40 1.73 23.74
C LEU A 38 20.05 1.68 24.48
N ALA A 39 20.03 1.86 25.80
CA ALA A 39 18.82 2.02 26.59
C ALA A 39 17.80 0.85 26.57
N VAL A 40 18.19 -0.31 26.07
CA VAL A 40 17.36 -1.52 25.88
C VAL A 40 16.69 -1.96 27.19
N ASP A 41 17.44 -1.89 28.29
CA ASP A 41 17.03 -2.24 29.65
C ASP A 41 16.86 -1.00 30.55
N ARG A 42 16.16 0.06 30.08
CA ARG A 42 15.87 1.27 30.88
C ARG A 42 14.84 1.02 31.99
N GLN A 43 14.82 1.93 32.96
CA GLN A 43 13.84 1.94 34.05
C GLN A 43 12.42 2.20 33.51
N LYS A 44 11.39 1.72 34.23
CA LYS A 44 9.96 1.82 33.88
C LYS A 44 9.40 3.25 33.68
N ILE A 45 10.22 4.28 33.91
CA ILE A 45 9.86 5.71 33.82
C ILE A 45 9.89 6.20 32.36
N THR A 46 10.67 5.56 31.49
CA THR A 46 10.77 5.95 30.07
C THR A 46 10.56 4.73 29.17
N PRO A 47 9.78 4.82 28.07
CA PRO A 47 9.60 3.70 27.15
C PRO A 47 10.96 3.27 26.57
N PRO A 48 11.29 1.97 26.58
CA PRO A 48 12.58 1.49 26.11
C PRO A 48 12.64 1.52 24.57
N PRO A 49 13.73 2.02 23.94
CA PRO A 49 13.85 2.06 22.49
C PRO A 49 13.98 0.65 21.90
N GLY A 50 13.03 0.30 21.03
CA GLY A 50 12.93 -0.99 20.35
C GLY A 50 11.46 -1.41 20.21
N LEU A 51 11.21 -2.59 19.65
CA LEU A 51 9.87 -3.19 19.73
C LEU A 51 9.62 -3.68 21.16
N PRO A 52 8.45 -3.37 21.76
CA PRO A 52 8.09 -3.91 23.06
C PRO A 52 7.84 -5.42 22.97
N THR A 53 8.46 -6.20 23.85
CA THR A 53 8.06 -7.60 24.08
C THR A 53 6.96 -7.68 25.15
N PRO A 54 6.26 -8.82 25.31
CA PRO A 54 5.24 -9.01 26.34
C PRO A 54 5.70 -8.68 27.78
N ASP A 55 7.00 -8.81 28.05
CA ASP A 55 7.62 -8.48 29.34
C ASP A 55 7.85 -6.96 29.58
N GLY A 56 7.44 -6.11 28.63
CA GLY A 56 7.63 -4.65 28.68
C GLY A 56 9.07 -4.17 28.47
N LYS A 57 9.99 -5.06 28.07
CA LYS A 57 11.38 -4.75 27.75
C LYS A 57 11.55 -4.56 26.25
N ALA A 58 12.54 -3.77 25.83
CA ALA A 58 12.99 -3.79 24.44
C ALA A 58 13.98 -4.94 24.23
N VAL A 59 14.10 -5.42 23.00
CA VAL A 59 15.12 -6.40 22.59
C VAL A 59 16.06 -5.76 21.57
N TYR A 60 17.37 -5.92 21.78
CA TYR A 60 18.36 -5.48 20.81
C TYR A 60 18.35 -6.36 19.55
N HIS A 61 17.82 -5.82 18.45
CA HIS A 61 17.90 -6.44 17.13
C HIS A 61 19.27 -6.15 16.50
N ASN A 62 20.11 -7.17 16.38
CA ASN A 62 21.42 -7.05 15.76
C ASN A 62 21.29 -6.89 14.23
N PRO A 63 21.83 -5.82 13.60
CA PRO A 63 21.75 -5.61 12.16
C PRO A 63 22.64 -6.58 11.35
N LEU A 64 23.56 -7.31 11.99
CA LEU A 64 24.43 -8.27 11.32
C LEU A 64 23.65 -9.52 10.88
N ARG A 65 23.89 -9.94 9.64
CA ARG A 65 23.33 -11.16 9.05
C ARG A 65 24.12 -12.38 9.53
N PHE A 66 23.42 -13.38 10.08
CA PHE A 66 24.03 -14.62 10.58
C PHE A 66 23.58 -15.85 9.78
N PRO A 67 24.42 -16.89 9.62
CA PRO A 67 24.11 -18.06 8.79
C PRO A 67 22.77 -18.74 9.09
N LYS A 68 22.32 -18.75 10.35
CA LYS A 68 21.03 -19.38 10.73
C LYS A 68 19.79 -18.53 10.47
N THR A 69 19.94 -17.21 10.30
CA THR A 69 18.80 -16.32 9.98
C THR A 69 18.59 -16.24 8.46
N GLN A 70 19.67 -16.22 7.70
CA GLN A 70 19.65 -16.11 6.24
C GLN A 70 19.26 -17.42 5.54
N SER A 71 18.53 -17.30 4.43
CA SER A 71 18.38 -18.39 3.45
C SER A 71 19.72 -18.78 2.84
N ALA A 72 19.82 -20.02 2.38
CA ALA A 72 20.97 -20.52 1.64
C ALA A 72 21.23 -19.69 0.38
N ARG A 73 22.48 -19.72 -0.10
CA ARG A 73 22.88 -18.98 -1.31
C ARG A 73 22.16 -19.52 -2.55
N PRO A 74 22.00 -18.71 -3.61
CA PRO A 74 21.48 -19.17 -4.90
C PRO A 74 22.20 -20.45 -5.36
N GLY A 75 21.44 -21.43 -5.85
CA GLY A 75 21.94 -22.77 -6.21
C GLY A 75 21.99 -23.79 -5.07
N SER A 76 21.78 -23.40 -3.81
CA SER A 76 21.61 -24.32 -2.66
C SER A 76 20.17 -24.52 -2.21
N ALA A 77 19.22 -23.83 -2.86
CA ALA A 77 17.78 -24.00 -2.68
C ALA A 77 17.22 -24.87 -3.81
N ASP A 78 16.20 -25.67 -3.51
CA ASP A 78 15.54 -26.50 -4.51
C ASP A 78 14.87 -25.63 -5.59
N PRO A 79 14.84 -26.06 -6.87
CA PRO A 79 14.19 -25.31 -7.95
C PRO A 79 12.71 -25.05 -7.63
N PRO A 80 12.23 -23.79 -7.70
CA PRO A 80 10.85 -23.48 -7.36
C PRO A 80 9.89 -23.93 -8.46
N THR A 81 8.84 -24.66 -8.08
CA THR A 81 7.69 -24.94 -8.95
C THR A 81 6.74 -23.74 -8.93
N LEU A 82 6.93 -22.81 -9.87
CA LEU A 82 6.06 -21.64 -9.99
C LEU A 82 4.67 -22.01 -10.57
N PRO A 83 3.58 -21.43 -10.07
CA PRO A 83 2.26 -21.60 -10.67
C PRO A 83 2.20 -20.95 -12.05
N GLY A 84 1.42 -21.53 -12.96
CA GLY A 84 1.14 -20.93 -14.26
C GLY A 84 0.29 -19.66 -14.16
N GLY A 85 0.34 -18.82 -15.20
CA GLY A 85 -0.53 -17.65 -15.30
C GLY A 85 -2.00 -18.02 -15.53
N VAL A 86 -2.92 -17.08 -15.31
CA VAL A 86 -4.38 -17.31 -15.43
C VAL A 86 -4.86 -17.80 -16.81
N HIS A 87 -4.03 -17.62 -17.85
CA HIS A 87 -4.26 -18.10 -19.21
C HIS A 87 -3.44 -19.35 -19.58
N HIS A 88 -2.91 -20.10 -18.60
CA HIS A 88 -2.33 -21.44 -18.84
C HIS A 88 -3.45 -22.50 -18.88
N LYS A 89 -4.41 -22.32 -19.80
CA LYS A 89 -5.59 -23.18 -19.98
C LYS A 89 -5.53 -23.90 -21.34
N LEU A 90 -5.96 -25.16 -21.37
CA LEU A 90 -6.00 -26.01 -22.56
C LEU A 90 -7.22 -25.78 -23.47
N ALA A 91 -8.31 -25.24 -22.92
CA ALA A 91 -9.55 -24.92 -23.61
C ALA A 91 -10.06 -23.54 -23.18
N GLU A 92 -11.04 -22.99 -23.91
CA GLU A 92 -11.70 -21.69 -23.60
C GLU A 92 -10.71 -20.53 -23.39
N ASN A 93 -9.67 -20.48 -24.22
CA ASN A 93 -8.51 -19.59 -24.04
C ASN A 93 -8.08 -18.92 -25.36
N TYR A 94 -9.05 -18.65 -26.24
CA TYR A 94 -8.80 -17.96 -27.50
C TYR A 94 -8.18 -16.58 -27.23
N TYR A 95 -7.15 -16.23 -27.99
CA TYR A 95 -6.43 -14.97 -27.77
C TYR A 95 -7.32 -13.75 -28.02
N TYR A 96 -8.26 -13.82 -28.96
CA TYR A 96 -9.13 -12.69 -29.32
C TYR A 96 -10.05 -12.21 -28.19
N THR A 97 -10.43 -13.08 -27.24
CA THR A 97 -11.32 -12.71 -26.11
C THR A 97 -10.56 -12.04 -24.96
N ARG A 98 -9.26 -11.77 -25.12
CA ARG A 98 -8.38 -11.19 -24.09
C ARG A 98 -7.28 -10.29 -24.67
N ASP A 99 -7.34 -9.95 -25.96
CA ASP A 99 -6.36 -9.07 -26.60
C ASP A 99 -6.76 -7.61 -26.37
N GLY A 100 -6.65 -7.13 -25.14
CA GLY A 100 -7.01 -5.75 -24.76
C GLY A 100 -6.32 -4.65 -25.58
N ARG A 101 -5.23 -4.98 -26.29
CA ARG A 101 -4.58 -4.08 -27.26
C ARG A 101 -5.46 -3.78 -28.48
N ARG A 102 -6.44 -4.64 -28.78
CA ARG A 102 -7.44 -4.50 -29.86
C ARG A 102 -8.79 -3.96 -29.37
N GLU A 103 -8.98 -3.87 -28.06
CA GLU A 103 -10.16 -3.26 -27.44
C GLU A 103 -10.05 -1.72 -27.38
N VAL A 104 -8.84 -1.18 -27.64
CA VAL A 104 -8.59 0.26 -27.70
C VAL A 104 -9.30 0.87 -28.91
N LEU A 105 -10.37 1.62 -28.66
CA LEU A 105 -11.08 2.42 -29.64
C LEU A 105 -10.39 3.79 -29.86
N PRO A 106 -10.61 4.45 -31.02
CA PRO A 106 -10.23 5.84 -31.21
C PRO A 106 -10.86 6.77 -30.14
N PRO A 107 -10.19 7.88 -29.77
CA PRO A 107 -10.74 8.82 -28.81
C PRO A 107 -12.02 9.47 -29.34
N LYS A 108 -13.03 9.60 -28.48
CA LYS A 108 -14.31 10.24 -28.81
C LYS A 108 -14.14 11.76 -28.78
N PRO A 109 -14.43 12.50 -29.86
CA PRO A 109 -14.28 13.95 -29.87
C PRO A 109 -15.41 14.63 -29.08
N LEU A 110 -15.05 15.41 -28.06
CA LEU A 110 -16.00 16.26 -27.32
C LEU A 110 -16.36 17.54 -28.09
N TYR A 111 -15.46 17.97 -28.98
CA TYR A 111 -15.62 19.11 -29.87
C TYR A 111 -14.99 18.75 -31.22
N ALA A 112 -15.74 18.94 -32.30
CA ALA A 112 -15.25 18.84 -33.67
C ALA A 112 -15.78 20.03 -34.47
N ALA A 113 -14.91 20.68 -35.24
CA ALA A 113 -15.27 21.78 -36.12
C ALA A 113 -14.81 21.47 -37.54
N ASP A 114 -15.73 21.57 -38.48
CA ASP A 114 -15.50 21.49 -39.92
C ASP A 114 -16.06 22.75 -40.59
N SER A 115 -15.66 22.98 -41.84
CA SER A 115 -16.15 23.99 -42.77
C SER A 115 -17.67 24.20 -42.79
N HIS A 116 -18.46 23.17 -42.49
CA HIS A 116 -19.92 23.23 -42.48
C HIS A 116 -20.56 23.45 -41.10
N ALA A 117 -19.97 22.96 -40.01
CA ALA A 117 -20.59 22.99 -38.68
C ALA A 117 -19.61 22.71 -37.53
N VAL A 118 -20.03 23.09 -36.32
CA VAL A 118 -19.42 22.67 -35.05
C VAL A 118 -20.32 21.62 -34.40
N GLN A 119 -19.74 20.49 -34.02
CA GLN A 119 -20.39 19.41 -33.29
C GLN A 119 -19.80 19.30 -31.88
N PHE A 120 -20.68 19.07 -30.90
CA PHE A 120 -20.35 18.84 -29.50
C PHE A 120 -20.75 17.42 -29.11
N GLY A 121 -19.94 16.76 -28.28
CA GLY A 121 -20.15 15.37 -27.88
C GLY A 121 -19.95 15.13 -26.39
N THR A 122 -20.68 14.16 -25.83
CA THR A 122 -20.44 13.65 -24.47
C THR A 122 -19.19 12.75 -24.42
N PHE A 123 -18.72 12.41 -23.22
CA PHE A 123 -17.71 11.35 -23.04
C PHE A 123 -18.21 9.96 -23.51
N THR A 124 -19.53 9.73 -23.56
CA THR A 124 -20.13 8.51 -24.14
C THR A 124 -20.16 8.54 -25.67
N GLY A 125 -19.96 9.70 -26.31
CA GLY A 125 -19.99 9.88 -27.76
C GLY A 125 -21.37 10.22 -28.33
N GLU A 126 -22.31 10.62 -27.47
CA GLU A 126 -23.63 11.11 -27.86
C GLU A 126 -23.52 12.58 -28.30
N GLN A 127 -24.28 12.96 -29.32
CA GLN A 127 -24.27 14.32 -29.85
C GLN A 127 -25.04 15.28 -28.93
N LEU A 128 -24.41 16.38 -28.54
CA LEU A 128 -24.98 17.44 -27.71
C LEU A 128 -25.45 18.62 -28.57
N ALA A 129 -26.57 19.22 -28.18
CA ALA A 129 -26.96 20.54 -28.67
C ALA A 129 -25.99 21.61 -28.13
N ARG A 130 -25.74 22.66 -28.91
CA ARG A 130 -24.83 23.77 -28.54
C ARG A 130 -25.19 24.42 -27.19
N GLU A 131 -26.48 24.50 -26.88
CA GLU A 131 -27.02 25.04 -25.62
C GLU A 131 -26.66 24.16 -24.41
N GLN A 132 -26.59 22.84 -24.61
CA GLN A 132 -26.24 21.85 -23.58
C GLN A 132 -24.72 21.65 -23.45
N ALA A 133 -23.95 22.07 -24.46
CA ALA A 133 -22.49 22.06 -24.43
C ALA A 133 -21.89 23.22 -23.59
N VAL A 134 -22.70 24.16 -23.11
CA VAL A 134 -22.28 25.20 -22.17
C VAL A 134 -22.11 24.55 -20.79
N GLN A 135 -20.86 24.41 -20.36
CA GLN A 135 -20.52 23.76 -19.09
C GLN A 135 -21.00 24.59 -17.89
N VAL A 136 -22.07 24.13 -17.22
CA VAL A 136 -22.49 24.65 -15.91
C VAL A 136 -21.78 23.87 -14.80
N ASN A 137 -21.20 24.60 -13.85
CA ASN A 137 -20.39 24.04 -12.76
C ASN A 137 -21.24 23.55 -11.59
N LYS A 138 -21.05 22.29 -11.15
CA LYS A 138 -21.68 21.70 -9.93
C LYS A 138 -20.73 20.72 -9.21
N GLY A 139 -20.88 20.57 -7.89
CA GLY A 139 -19.89 19.83 -7.05
C GLY A 139 -20.28 19.65 -5.56
N PRO A 140 -19.44 20.07 -4.58
CA PRO A 140 -19.61 19.75 -3.16
C PRO A 140 -20.50 20.72 -2.35
N GLY A 141 -20.36 22.03 -2.58
CA GLY A 141 -21.52 22.91 -2.62
C GLY A 141 -21.98 22.87 -4.07
N GLU A 142 -21.64 23.94 -4.81
CA GLU A 142 -21.40 23.97 -6.27
C GLU A 142 -20.36 25.08 -6.56
N ASN A 143 -19.19 24.90 -7.20
CA ASN A 143 -18.42 23.69 -7.53
C ASN A 143 -16.92 23.91 -7.17
N PHE A 144 -16.45 23.43 -6.02
CA PHE A 144 -15.25 23.95 -5.32
C PHE A 144 -15.14 25.50 -5.28
N GLY A 145 -16.24 26.22 -5.52
CA GLY A 145 -16.28 27.68 -5.68
C GLY A 145 -15.77 28.21 -7.03
N LEU A 146 -15.61 27.37 -8.04
CA LEU A 146 -14.95 27.67 -9.32
C LEU A 146 -15.92 27.70 -10.51
N GLU A 147 -15.65 28.59 -11.47
CA GLU A 147 -16.39 28.72 -12.74
C GLU A 147 -15.99 27.69 -13.80
N ALA A 148 -15.08 26.76 -13.51
CA ALA A 148 -14.62 25.71 -14.41
C ALA A 148 -14.50 24.36 -13.67
N PRO A 149 -15.01 23.25 -14.25
CA PRO A 149 -15.15 22.01 -13.48
C PRO A 149 -13.78 21.34 -13.32
N THR A 150 -13.39 21.15 -12.06
CA THR A 150 -12.12 20.49 -11.71
C THR A 150 -12.19 19.01 -12.07
N PRO A 151 -11.26 18.47 -12.88
CA PRO A 151 -11.25 17.04 -13.19
C PRO A 151 -10.96 16.18 -11.97
N GLY A 152 -11.75 15.12 -11.78
CA GLY A 152 -11.64 14.18 -10.66
C GLY A 152 -12.55 14.51 -9.48
N PHE A 153 -12.57 13.62 -8.49
CA PHE A 153 -13.21 13.85 -7.20
C PHE A 153 -12.12 14.23 -6.18
N GLY A 154 -12.39 15.22 -5.33
CA GLY A 154 -11.41 15.70 -4.34
C GLY A 154 -10.97 14.58 -3.39
N PHE A 155 -9.69 14.55 -3.05
CA PHE A 155 -9.12 13.58 -2.10
C PHE A 155 -8.90 14.23 -0.73
N GLU A 156 -9.50 13.66 0.30
CA GLU A 156 -9.21 14.01 1.70
C GLU A 156 -8.16 13.06 2.28
N TRP A 157 -7.25 13.60 3.11
CA TRP A 157 -6.34 12.81 3.93
C TRP A 157 -6.97 12.64 5.31
N ARG A 158 -6.82 11.45 5.90
CA ARG A 158 -7.34 11.18 7.25
C ARG A 158 -6.21 10.76 8.19
N ARG A 159 -6.17 11.39 9.35
CA ARG A 159 -5.26 11.10 10.45
C ARG A 159 -5.46 9.69 11.02
N SER A 160 -4.36 9.00 11.34
CA SER A 160 -4.35 7.63 11.87
C SER A 160 -3.97 7.61 13.35
N ARG A 161 -4.97 7.79 14.24
CA ARG A 161 -4.78 7.88 15.71
C ARG A 161 -4.32 6.57 16.39
N ASP A 162 -4.13 5.47 15.66
CA ASP A 162 -3.72 4.17 16.20
C ASP A 162 -2.22 4.06 16.52
N THR A 163 -1.38 4.78 15.77
CA THR A 163 0.09 4.75 15.89
C THR A 163 0.67 6.00 16.55
N GLU A 164 -0.18 6.88 17.03
CA GLU A 164 0.21 8.17 17.60
C GLU A 164 0.54 8.05 19.09
N LEU A 165 1.50 8.88 19.53
CA LEU A 165 1.81 9.08 20.94
C LEU A 165 0.61 9.71 21.66
N ASP A 166 0.39 9.32 22.93
CA ASP A 166 -0.76 9.77 23.73
C ASP A 166 -0.88 11.30 23.85
N THR A 167 0.25 12.01 23.82
CA THR A 167 0.29 13.47 23.84
C THR A 167 -0.36 14.09 22.61
N GLN A 168 -0.03 13.62 21.40
CA GLN A 168 -0.59 14.12 20.14
C GLN A 168 -2.03 13.61 19.95
N LYS A 169 -2.30 12.35 20.34
CA LYS A 169 -3.59 11.68 20.15
C LYS A 169 -4.77 12.40 20.82
N ASN A 170 -4.50 13.06 21.94
CA ASN A 170 -5.48 13.78 22.76
C ASN A 170 -5.30 15.32 22.69
N ASP A 171 -4.50 15.81 21.74
CA ASP A 171 -4.21 17.24 21.57
C ASP A 171 -5.39 17.95 20.88
N PRO A 172 -6.02 18.97 21.51
CA PRO A 172 -7.16 19.68 20.95
C PRO A 172 -6.81 20.49 19.70
N ASP A 173 -5.56 20.92 19.53
CA ASP A 173 -5.16 21.69 18.34
C ASP A 173 -5.15 20.81 17.09
N PHE A 174 -4.66 19.56 17.21
CA PHE A 174 -4.73 18.60 16.10
C PHE A 174 -6.17 18.14 15.81
N GLU A 175 -7.04 18.02 16.82
CA GLU A 175 -8.47 17.75 16.60
C GLU A 175 -9.19 18.92 15.91
N ASN A 176 -8.81 20.16 16.22
CA ASN A 176 -9.29 21.34 15.51
C ASN A 176 -8.73 21.40 14.07
N MET A 177 -7.49 20.97 13.83
CA MET A 177 -6.92 20.87 12.48
C MET A 177 -7.64 19.85 11.59
N GLU A 178 -8.06 18.69 12.13
CA GLU A 178 -8.86 17.68 11.40
C GLU A 178 -10.17 18.24 10.82
N ARG A 179 -10.66 19.39 11.31
CA ARG A 179 -11.82 20.11 10.74
C ARG A 179 -11.53 20.73 9.37
N PHE A 180 -10.28 21.12 9.11
CA PHE A 180 -9.84 21.77 7.87
C PHE A 180 -9.31 20.76 6.84
N ASP A 181 -8.88 19.57 7.28
CA ASP A 181 -8.49 18.46 6.39
C ASP A 181 -9.66 17.89 5.59
N ARG A 182 -10.89 18.09 6.09
CA ARG A 182 -12.12 17.78 5.34
C ARG A 182 -12.44 18.89 4.36
N PHE A 183 -12.67 18.53 3.10
CA PHE A 183 -13.46 19.39 2.22
C PHE A 183 -14.80 19.67 2.89
N THR A 184 -15.17 20.96 2.99
CA THR A 184 -16.24 21.49 3.85
C THR A 184 -17.64 20.97 3.48
N SER A 185 -17.91 19.75 3.92
CA SER A 185 -19.18 19.02 3.79
C SER A 185 -19.81 18.79 5.17
N SER A 186 -19.90 19.87 5.95
CA SER A 186 -20.80 19.96 7.10
C SER A 186 -21.67 21.19 6.97
N LYS A 187 -22.93 20.97 6.60
CA LYS A 187 -24.03 21.69 7.24
C LYS A 187 -24.31 21.03 8.59
#